data_AF-A0A6L9QSA3-F1
#
_entry.id   AF-A0A6L9QSA3-F1
#
_cell.length_a   1.000
_cell.length_b   1.000
_cell.length_c   1.000
_cell.angle_alpha   90.00
_cell.angle_beta   90.00
_cell.angle_gamma   90.00
#
_symmetry.space_group_name_H-M   'P 1'
#
loop_
_entity.id
_entity.type
_entity.pdbx_description
1 polymer ?
#
loop_
_entity_poly.entity_id
_entity_poly.type
_entity_poly.pdbx_seq_one_letter_code
_entity_poly.pdbx_strand_id
1 'polypeptide(L)'
;MDEFEDAYRRLWSELGEVPGAEADACDGFWFQSDASSGYYLPNGLTVSLVGDSEVEHHVTHLHEVYHKSLNDSTAWGSALHFAYEYQPWAEELFSDLRHAAFTTHEVFATFKSINLAEMHYPEAVSVLTKGSLYERYYHRARTFVQSVDSAIRQDLVVTAAARVSMQTPILKVAQESFPRSFELSAVANADRPDSRFAWLLVNMAPSVSAIARQADEAVTEQFGEDAVHGHVLNRGVEDPELDDIWDAWERVVYDAFARQLTRLGSTVLPMHDHNDAAAHIAGLLRDAGSSDLHVAPADAPNGTDYDESVAVISQTRFPLRKEPWPAGFAYLKGAVDPGDFMHVLTQVSSVNGVPELVFHSRLAGRLADSYAWGEAAAKRLDALGNEIVVAVKCRTNVDDSDDLEIFHVGFRNAADALEVVEAWGDRGPRAFCISASCFVDSDFAAQWIDPLRTRLPIVLLLDVPTSALTGEENALLPSNQPAYGVYWGLTGTPYRAFIWHVEGQPHVGMFIGDSLSTQLMYGQFEDIMGDNFSMKGADWSEWETTIAAVLRSIMYCESFVDLRALESLRRRD
;
A
#
# COMPACT_ATOMS: atom_id res chain seq x y z
N MET A 1 -22.00 9.34 35.55
CA MET A 1 -22.29 8.59 34.31
C MET A 1 -21.44 9.27 33.26
N ASP A 2 -20.56 8.52 32.59
CA ASP A 2 -19.53 9.06 31.72
C ASP A 2 -20.18 9.49 30.39
N GLU A 3 -20.20 10.78 30.09
CA GLU A 3 -20.87 11.34 28.89
C GLU A 3 -20.31 10.74 27.59
N PHE A 4 -19.05 10.30 27.61
CA PHE A 4 -18.42 9.59 26.49
C PHE A 4 -18.98 8.19 26.31
N GLU A 5 -19.18 7.45 27.39
CA GLU A 5 -19.75 6.10 27.34
C GLU A 5 -21.21 6.12 26.84
N ASP A 6 -22.00 7.11 27.28
CA ASP A 6 -23.36 7.29 26.81
C ASP A 6 -23.42 7.63 25.31
N ALA A 7 -22.51 8.49 24.82
CA ALA A 7 -22.41 8.82 23.41
C ALA A 7 -21.97 7.61 22.56
N TYR A 8 -21.00 6.84 23.05
CA TYR A 8 -20.52 5.63 22.39
C TYR A 8 -21.61 4.56 22.29
N ARG A 9 -22.31 4.27 23.39
CA ARG A 9 -23.44 3.33 23.39
C ARG A 9 -24.56 3.78 22.48
N ARG A 10 -24.85 5.08 22.44
CA ARG A 10 -25.84 5.65 21.52
C ARG A 10 -25.43 5.45 20.06
N LEU A 11 -24.17 5.72 19.71
CA LEU A 11 -23.65 5.49 18.37
C LEU A 11 -23.85 4.04 17.93
N TRP A 12 -23.45 3.07 18.77
CA TRP A 12 -23.60 1.65 18.46
C TRP A 12 -25.06 1.20 18.39
N SER A 13 -25.93 1.74 19.25
CA SER A 13 -27.37 1.50 19.15
C SER A 13 -27.96 2.01 17.83
N GLU A 14 -27.44 3.10 17.28
CA GLU A 14 -27.85 3.65 15.99
C GLU A 14 -27.25 2.84 14.81
N LEU A 15 -26.05 2.29 14.98
CA LEU A 15 -25.40 1.40 14.01
C LEU A 15 -26.02 -0.01 13.98
N GLY A 16 -26.77 -0.42 14.99
CA GLY A 16 -27.60 -1.63 14.99
C GLY A 16 -26.87 -2.94 15.32
N GLU A 17 -25.64 -2.90 15.82
CA GLU A 17 -24.83 -4.07 16.23
C GLU A 17 -24.05 -3.84 17.55
N VAL A 18 -23.41 -4.88 18.08
CA VAL A 18 -22.63 -4.84 19.32
C VAL A 18 -21.15 -4.53 19.00
N PRO A 19 -20.53 -3.53 19.65
CA PRO A 19 -19.20 -3.01 19.29
C PRO A 19 -18.06 -4.02 19.13
N GLY A 20 -18.06 -5.11 19.91
CA GLY A 20 -16.93 -6.05 19.95
C GLY A 20 -16.92 -7.08 18.82
N ALA A 21 -18.08 -7.49 18.31
CA ALA A 21 -18.16 -8.66 17.43
C ALA A 21 -17.47 -8.48 16.06
N GLU A 22 -17.41 -7.24 15.56
CA GLU A 22 -16.75 -6.93 14.28
C GLU A 22 -15.25 -6.74 14.42
N ALA A 23 -14.83 -5.97 15.43
CA ALA A 23 -13.43 -5.78 15.67
C ALA A 23 -12.78 -7.13 16.02
N ASP A 24 -13.45 -8.02 16.77
CA ASP A 24 -12.99 -9.39 17.04
C ASP A 24 -12.91 -10.29 15.79
N ALA A 25 -13.54 -9.91 14.67
CA ALA A 25 -13.62 -10.76 13.47
C ALA A 25 -12.39 -10.66 12.56
N CYS A 26 -11.51 -9.69 12.77
CA CYS A 26 -10.35 -9.44 11.92
C CYS A 26 -9.15 -8.91 12.72
N ASP A 27 -7.94 -9.33 12.36
CA ASP A 27 -6.70 -8.89 13.04
C ASP A 27 -6.26 -7.46 12.65
N GLY A 28 -7.03 -6.77 11.79
CA GLY A 28 -6.70 -5.44 11.28
C GLY A 28 -7.94 -4.57 11.03
N PHE A 29 -7.77 -3.53 10.22
CA PHE A 29 -8.87 -2.75 9.65
C PHE A 29 -9.19 -3.27 8.26
N TRP A 30 -10.43 -3.13 7.81
CA TRP A 30 -10.84 -3.77 6.56
C TRP A 30 -11.97 -3.01 5.89
N PHE A 31 -12.10 -3.23 4.58
CA PHE A 31 -13.23 -2.81 3.78
C PHE A 31 -13.79 -3.98 2.99
N GLN A 32 -15.11 -4.01 2.81
CA GLN A 32 -15.74 -4.97 1.91
C GLN A 32 -16.91 -4.34 1.16
N SER A 33 -16.82 -4.41 -0.16
CA SER A 33 -17.95 -4.22 -1.08
C SER A 33 -18.64 -5.57 -1.37
N ASP A 34 -19.52 -5.61 -2.36
CA ASP A 34 -20.14 -6.86 -2.82
C ASP A 34 -19.12 -7.89 -3.37
N ALA A 35 -17.96 -7.45 -3.89
CA ALA A 35 -17.02 -8.32 -4.59
C ALA A 35 -15.54 -8.10 -4.21
N SER A 36 -15.12 -6.86 -4.01
CA SER A 36 -13.76 -6.48 -3.63
C SER A 36 -13.61 -6.31 -2.12
N SER A 37 -12.38 -6.41 -1.64
CA SER A 37 -12.06 -6.18 -0.23
C SER A 37 -10.69 -5.54 -0.06
N GLY A 38 -10.58 -4.72 0.96
CA GLY A 38 -9.35 -4.11 1.42
C GLY A 38 -9.03 -4.60 2.83
N TYR A 39 -7.73 -4.62 3.16
CA TYR A 39 -7.25 -4.97 4.48
C TYR A 39 -6.00 -4.17 4.81
N TYR A 40 -5.97 -3.53 5.97
CA TYR A 40 -4.85 -2.72 6.43
C TYR A 40 -4.33 -3.22 7.79
N LEU A 41 -3.01 -3.34 7.84
CA LEU A 41 -2.19 -3.49 9.03
C LEU A 41 -1.09 -2.42 9.06
N PRO A 42 -0.50 -2.13 10.22
CA PRO A 42 0.61 -1.17 10.32
C PRO A 42 1.81 -1.44 9.39
N ASN A 43 2.02 -2.68 8.94
CA ASN A 43 3.09 -3.07 8.01
C ASN A 43 2.67 -3.15 6.53
N GLY A 44 1.43 -2.78 6.21
CA GLY A 44 0.99 -2.61 4.84
C GLY A 44 -0.49 -2.89 4.62
N LEU A 45 -0.91 -2.66 3.38
CA LEU A 45 -2.28 -2.82 2.95
C LEU A 45 -2.38 -3.85 1.81
N THR A 46 -3.48 -4.58 1.77
CA THR A 46 -3.76 -5.60 0.75
C THR A 46 -5.10 -5.28 0.10
N VAL A 47 -5.10 -5.14 -1.23
CA VAL A 47 -6.30 -4.77 -1.99
C VAL A 47 -6.70 -5.92 -2.91
N SER A 48 -7.72 -6.68 -2.52
CA SER A 48 -8.25 -7.81 -3.29
C SER A 48 -9.41 -7.35 -4.17
N LEU A 49 -9.11 -7.12 -5.46
CA LEU A 49 -10.05 -6.56 -6.42
C LEU A 49 -10.71 -7.63 -7.29
N VAL A 50 -11.98 -7.43 -7.64
CA VAL A 50 -12.75 -8.35 -8.49
C VAL A 50 -13.51 -7.56 -9.58
N GLY A 51 -13.65 -8.15 -10.76
CA GLY A 51 -14.40 -7.55 -11.87
C GLY A 51 -13.66 -6.39 -12.54
N ASP A 52 -14.40 -5.50 -13.19
CA ASP A 52 -13.92 -4.38 -14.00
C ASP A 52 -14.45 -2.99 -13.52
N SER A 53 -15.06 -2.95 -12.33
CA SER A 53 -15.59 -1.72 -11.74
C SER A 53 -14.47 -0.82 -11.21
N GLU A 54 -13.99 0.12 -12.03
CA GLU A 54 -12.97 1.09 -11.62
C GLU A 54 -13.36 1.87 -10.36
N VAL A 55 -14.64 2.23 -10.23
CA VAL A 55 -15.16 2.99 -9.08
C VAL A 55 -15.00 2.19 -7.79
N GLU A 56 -15.35 0.91 -7.82
CA GLU A 56 -15.23 0.01 -6.67
C GLU A 56 -13.76 -0.21 -6.29
N HIS A 57 -12.89 -0.40 -7.28
CA HIS A 57 -11.45 -0.58 -7.05
C HIS A 57 -10.84 0.67 -6.42
N HIS A 58 -11.21 1.84 -6.92
CA HIS A 58 -10.74 3.13 -6.43
C HIS A 58 -11.18 3.37 -4.98
N VAL A 59 -12.47 3.16 -4.66
CA VAL A 59 -12.99 3.29 -3.29
C VAL A 59 -12.31 2.31 -2.34
N THR A 60 -12.17 1.04 -2.75
CA THR A 60 -11.53 0.00 -1.93
C THR A 60 -10.08 0.37 -1.59
N HIS A 61 -9.30 0.81 -2.57
CA HIS A 61 -7.92 1.19 -2.35
C HIS A 61 -7.81 2.46 -1.49
N LEU A 62 -8.59 3.51 -1.79
CA LEU A 62 -8.58 4.74 -1.01
C LEU A 62 -8.96 4.51 0.46
N HIS A 63 -9.91 3.61 0.75
CA HIS A 63 -10.31 3.27 2.13
C HIS A 63 -9.09 2.80 2.93
N GLU A 64 -8.32 1.85 2.40
CA GLU A 64 -7.12 1.34 3.08
C GLU A 64 -6.01 2.39 3.21
N VAL A 65 -5.83 3.25 2.19
CA VAL A 65 -4.91 4.39 2.26
C VAL A 65 -5.28 5.34 3.40
N TYR A 66 -6.57 5.58 3.63
CA TYR A 66 -7.01 6.45 4.71
C TYR A 66 -6.82 5.85 6.10
N HIS A 67 -6.86 4.53 6.27
CA HIS A 67 -6.42 3.92 7.53
C HIS A 67 -4.94 4.20 7.80
N LYS A 68 -4.08 4.02 6.80
CA LYS A 68 -2.66 4.35 6.87
C LYS A 68 -2.45 5.83 7.22
N SER A 69 -3.05 6.73 6.47
CA SER A 69 -2.92 8.19 6.67
C SER A 69 -3.31 8.62 8.09
N LEU A 70 -4.40 8.06 8.64
CA LEU A 70 -4.81 8.38 10.01
C LEU A 70 -3.81 7.85 11.05
N ASN A 71 -3.23 6.68 10.82
CA ASN A 71 -2.25 6.11 11.74
C ASN A 71 -0.91 6.84 11.69
N ASP A 72 -0.43 7.18 10.50
CA ASP A 72 0.84 7.86 10.30
C ASP A 72 0.84 9.30 10.85
N SER A 73 -0.34 9.91 11.01
CA SER A 73 -0.50 11.32 11.40
C SER A 73 -0.98 11.54 12.85
N THR A 74 -1.08 10.49 13.67
CA THR A 74 -1.66 10.61 15.02
C THR A 74 -0.89 9.84 16.12
N ALA A 75 -0.98 10.33 17.37
CA ALA A 75 -0.35 9.68 18.52
C ALA A 75 -0.85 8.24 18.75
N TRP A 76 -2.17 8.00 18.63
CA TRP A 76 -2.74 6.65 18.75
C TRP A 76 -2.32 5.75 17.61
N GLY A 77 -2.27 6.28 16.39
CA GLY A 77 -1.74 5.58 15.24
C GLY A 77 -0.29 5.13 15.42
N SER A 78 0.59 6.05 15.84
CA SER A 78 1.97 5.71 16.20
C SER A 78 2.05 4.59 17.24
N ALA A 79 1.18 4.61 18.27
CA ALA A 79 1.10 3.55 19.25
C ALA A 79 0.65 2.19 18.66
N LEU A 80 -0.26 2.18 17.68
CA LEU A 80 -0.64 0.98 16.94
C LEU A 80 0.55 0.40 16.16
N HIS A 81 1.32 1.23 15.48
CA HIS A 81 2.56 0.79 14.81
C HIS A 81 3.55 0.18 15.80
N PHE A 82 3.80 0.84 16.94
CA PHE A 82 4.70 0.31 17.96
C PHE A 82 4.21 -1.00 18.57
N ALA A 83 2.92 -1.09 18.88
CA ALA A 83 2.34 -2.31 19.44
C ALA A 83 2.41 -3.47 18.44
N TYR A 84 2.20 -3.22 17.15
CA TYR A 84 2.28 -4.23 16.11
C TYR A 84 3.70 -4.77 15.89
N GLU A 85 4.69 -3.88 15.83
CA GLU A 85 6.07 -4.27 15.50
C GLU A 85 6.88 -4.79 16.71
N TYR A 86 6.58 -4.33 17.93
CA TYR A 86 7.32 -4.74 19.12
C TYR A 86 6.66 -5.95 19.77
N GLN A 87 7.24 -7.14 19.57
CA GLN A 87 6.72 -8.43 20.05
C GLN A 87 6.23 -8.44 21.51
N PRO A 88 6.93 -7.82 22.50
CA PRO A 88 6.42 -7.76 23.87
C PRO A 88 5.10 -7.00 24.06
N TRP A 89 4.68 -6.21 23.08
CA TRP A 89 3.40 -5.48 23.05
C TRP A 89 2.39 -6.14 22.09
N ALA A 90 2.85 -6.86 21.07
CA ALA A 90 2.01 -7.35 19.96
C ALA A 90 0.87 -8.30 20.35
N GLU A 91 1.06 -9.17 21.35
CA GLU A 91 0.10 -10.26 21.61
C GLU A 91 -1.30 -9.78 22.08
N GLU A 92 -1.38 -8.74 22.91
CA GLU A 92 -2.66 -8.26 23.47
C GLU A 92 -2.87 -6.76 23.24
N LEU A 93 -1.82 -5.93 23.36
CA LEU A 93 -1.97 -4.48 23.32
C LEU A 93 -2.38 -3.98 21.93
N PHE A 94 -1.86 -4.57 20.84
CA PHE A 94 -2.25 -4.14 19.50
C PHE A 94 -3.75 -4.32 19.26
N SER A 95 -4.30 -5.48 19.63
CA SER A 95 -5.74 -5.74 19.51
C SER A 95 -6.54 -4.76 20.36
N ASP A 96 -6.18 -4.54 21.61
CA ASP A 96 -6.88 -3.60 22.50
C ASP A 96 -6.86 -2.16 21.97
N LEU A 97 -5.71 -1.69 21.47
CA LEU A 97 -5.58 -0.36 20.89
C LEU A 97 -6.41 -0.22 19.62
N ARG A 98 -6.44 -1.25 18.77
CA ARG A 98 -7.24 -1.26 17.55
C ARG A 98 -8.73 -1.19 17.88
N HIS A 99 -9.20 -2.01 18.82
CA HIS A 99 -10.57 -2.02 19.29
C HIS A 99 -11.05 -0.65 19.77
N ALA A 100 -10.19 0.09 20.48
CA ALA A 100 -10.55 1.41 21.00
C ALA A 100 -10.54 2.54 19.95
N ALA A 101 -10.11 2.25 18.72
CA ALA A 101 -10.09 3.18 17.58
C ALA A 101 -10.86 2.68 16.34
N PHE A 102 -11.52 1.52 16.43
CA PHE A 102 -12.14 0.85 15.29
C PHE A 102 -13.18 1.72 14.59
N THR A 103 -14.13 2.26 15.35
CA THR A 103 -15.22 3.09 14.79
C THR A 103 -14.68 4.37 14.17
N THR A 104 -13.67 4.97 14.81
CA THR A 104 -13.02 6.19 14.32
C THR A 104 -12.38 5.93 12.96
N HIS A 105 -11.65 4.82 12.83
CA HIS A 105 -11.02 4.39 11.58
C HIS A 105 -12.04 4.12 10.48
N GLU A 106 -13.03 3.26 10.73
CA GLU A 106 -13.95 2.81 9.67
C GLU A 106 -14.86 3.95 9.19
N VAL A 107 -15.34 4.80 10.08
CA VAL A 107 -16.14 5.97 9.70
C VAL A 107 -15.30 6.99 8.91
N PHE A 108 -14.06 7.25 9.36
CA PHE A 108 -13.15 8.16 8.66
C PHE A 108 -12.80 7.64 7.27
N ALA A 109 -12.29 6.42 7.17
CA ALA A 109 -11.83 5.83 5.92
C ALA A 109 -12.96 5.69 4.90
N THR A 110 -14.14 5.21 5.32
CA THR A 110 -15.30 5.08 4.42
C THR A 110 -15.80 6.44 3.92
N PHE A 111 -15.90 7.45 4.80
CA PHE A 111 -16.37 8.76 4.37
C PHE A 111 -15.40 9.40 3.38
N LYS A 112 -14.11 9.38 3.70
CA LYS A 112 -13.04 10.00 2.89
C LYS A 112 -12.88 9.30 1.54
N SER A 113 -12.88 7.97 1.51
CA SER A 113 -12.73 7.20 0.27
C SER A 113 -13.85 7.51 -0.71
N ILE A 114 -15.10 7.59 -0.23
CA ILE A 114 -16.25 7.93 -1.06
C ILE A 114 -16.22 9.39 -1.48
N ASN A 115 -16.02 10.33 -0.55
CA ASN A 115 -16.09 11.75 -0.89
C ASN A 115 -14.99 12.17 -1.88
N LEU A 116 -13.79 11.59 -1.77
CA LEU A 116 -12.73 11.78 -2.77
C LEU A 116 -13.09 11.11 -4.10
N ALA A 117 -13.55 9.85 -4.06
CA ALA A 117 -13.94 9.13 -5.27
C ALA A 117 -15.09 9.83 -6.02
N GLU A 118 -16.05 10.44 -5.33
CA GLU A 118 -17.17 11.19 -5.93
C GLU A 118 -16.72 12.38 -6.78
N MET A 119 -15.52 12.91 -6.57
CA MET A 119 -14.95 13.97 -7.42
C MET A 119 -14.67 13.49 -8.86
N HIS A 120 -14.36 12.20 -9.02
CA HIS A 120 -14.08 11.57 -10.32
C HIS A 120 -15.22 10.67 -10.80
N TYR A 121 -15.91 10.02 -9.87
CA TYR A 121 -16.94 9.01 -10.10
C TYR A 121 -18.20 9.38 -9.29
N PRO A 122 -19.13 10.17 -9.86
CA PRO A 122 -20.31 10.67 -9.13
C PRO A 122 -21.19 9.61 -8.46
N GLU A 123 -21.07 8.35 -8.87
CA GLU A 123 -21.76 7.18 -8.34
C GLU A 123 -20.99 6.42 -7.24
N ALA A 124 -19.87 6.92 -6.71
CA ALA A 124 -19.02 6.17 -5.78
C ALA A 124 -19.74 5.67 -4.51
N VAL A 125 -20.74 6.40 -4.00
CA VAL A 125 -21.57 5.92 -2.88
C VAL A 125 -22.29 4.59 -3.17
N SER A 126 -22.54 4.25 -4.44
CA SER A 126 -23.19 2.99 -4.83
C SER A 126 -22.33 1.75 -4.61
N VAL A 127 -21.02 1.92 -4.35
CA VAL A 127 -20.11 0.84 -3.96
C VAL A 127 -20.49 0.26 -2.59
N LEU A 128 -21.14 1.04 -1.74
CA LEU A 128 -21.60 0.57 -0.43
C LEU A 128 -22.76 -0.40 -0.57
N THR A 129 -22.58 -1.63 -0.09
CA THR A 129 -23.64 -2.62 -0.02
C THR A 129 -24.78 -2.11 0.86
N LYS A 130 -26.00 -2.11 0.33
CA LYS A 130 -27.17 -1.63 1.05
C LYS A 130 -27.40 -2.42 2.35
N GLY A 131 -27.55 -1.70 3.46
CA GLY A 131 -27.75 -2.21 4.80
C GLY A 131 -26.46 -2.61 5.54
N SER A 132 -25.30 -2.56 4.85
CA SER A 132 -23.98 -2.83 5.45
C SER A 132 -23.61 -1.79 6.50
N LEU A 133 -22.59 -2.09 7.28
CA LEU A 133 -22.06 -1.15 8.27
C LEU A 133 -21.31 0.00 7.62
N TYR A 134 -20.60 -0.23 6.51
CA TYR A 134 -19.99 0.85 5.73
C TYR A 134 -21.02 1.88 5.21
N GLU A 135 -22.21 1.45 4.76
CA GLU A 135 -23.31 2.37 4.43
C GLU A 135 -23.71 3.24 5.64
N ARG A 136 -23.79 2.62 6.84
CA ARG A 136 -24.14 3.34 8.07
C ARG A 136 -23.02 4.28 8.53
N TYR A 137 -21.76 3.86 8.43
CA TYR A 137 -20.58 4.66 8.71
C TYR A 137 -20.56 5.92 7.82
N TYR A 138 -20.73 5.75 6.51
CA TYR A 138 -20.83 6.86 5.56
C TYR A 138 -21.97 7.82 5.93
N HIS A 139 -23.20 7.31 6.12
CA HIS A 139 -24.35 8.16 6.44
C HIS A 139 -24.20 8.90 7.75
N ARG A 140 -23.50 8.31 8.73
CA ARG A 140 -23.23 8.96 10.00
C ARG A 140 -22.31 10.16 9.83
N ALA A 141 -21.16 9.99 9.18
CA ALA A 141 -20.25 11.08 8.87
C ALA A 141 -20.94 12.15 7.99
N ARG A 142 -21.71 11.72 6.99
CA ARG A 142 -22.47 12.63 6.12
C ARG A 142 -23.46 13.49 6.90
N THR A 143 -24.18 12.90 7.86
CA THR A 143 -25.12 13.63 8.73
C THR A 143 -24.40 14.65 9.61
N PHE A 144 -23.20 14.31 10.10
CA PHE A 144 -22.39 15.21 10.93
C PHE A 144 -21.96 16.47 10.17
N VAL A 145 -21.63 16.36 8.87
CA VAL A 145 -21.11 17.46 8.05
C VAL A 145 -22.12 18.08 7.07
N GLN A 146 -23.38 17.63 7.10
CA GLN A 146 -24.41 18.05 6.13
C GLN A 146 -24.67 19.57 6.08
N SER A 147 -24.31 20.32 7.12
CA SER A 147 -24.48 21.78 7.21
C SER A 147 -23.32 22.59 6.62
N VAL A 148 -22.33 21.92 6.01
CA VAL A 148 -21.15 22.55 5.39
C VAL A 148 -21.27 22.46 3.88
N ASP A 149 -21.23 23.60 3.19
CA ASP A 149 -21.56 23.71 1.75
C ASP A 149 -20.38 23.46 0.80
N SER A 150 -19.50 22.48 1.10
CA SER A 150 -18.35 22.14 0.25
C SER A 150 -17.81 20.75 0.58
N ALA A 151 -17.60 19.91 -0.43
CA ALA A 151 -17.07 18.54 -0.26
C ALA A 151 -15.67 18.53 0.39
N ILE A 152 -14.77 19.44 -0.02
CA ILE A 152 -13.43 19.58 0.57
C ILE A 152 -13.53 19.97 2.05
N ARG A 153 -14.38 20.96 2.39
CA ARG A 153 -14.57 21.37 3.79
C ARG A 153 -15.22 20.27 4.63
N GLN A 154 -16.16 19.52 4.06
CA GLN A 154 -16.77 18.36 4.72
C GLN A 154 -15.69 17.31 5.05
N ASP A 155 -14.79 17.03 4.10
CA ASP A 155 -13.63 16.15 4.32
C ASP A 155 -12.70 16.65 5.41
N LEU A 156 -12.32 17.94 5.40
CA LEU A 156 -11.45 18.51 6.40
C LEU A 156 -12.09 18.49 7.79
N VAL A 157 -13.41 18.66 7.91
CA VAL A 157 -14.13 18.54 9.19
C VAL A 157 -14.06 17.10 9.72
N VAL A 158 -14.31 16.10 8.89
CA VAL A 158 -14.22 14.69 9.32
C VAL A 158 -12.77 14.31 9.67
N THR A 159 -11.81 14.82 8.89
CA THR A 159 -10.36 14.64 9.14
C THR A 159 -9.96 15.23 10.49
N ALA A 160 -10.33 16.48 10.77
CA ALA A 160 -10.08 17.12 12.05
C ALA A 160 -10.73 16.37 13.22
N ALA A 161 -11.97 15.88 13.05
CA ALA A 161 -12.67 15.12 14.08
C ALA A 161 -12.01 13.75 14.37
N ALA A 162 -11.52 13.05 13.34
CA ALA A 162 -10.80 11.80 13.50
C ALA A 162 -9.43 12.03 14.16
N ARG A 163 -8.63 12.97 13.63
CA ARG A 163 -7.29 13.30 14.15
C ARG A 163 -7.36 13.75 15.61
N VAL A 164 -8.24 14.68 15.97
CA VAL A 164 -8.34 15.16 17.36
C VAL A 164 -8.76 14.06 18.34
N SER A 165 -9.54 13.08 17.87
CA SER A 165 -9.93 11.92 18.67
C SER A 165 -8.75 10.97 18.90
N MET A 166 -7.87 10.84 17.91
CA MET A 166 -6.65 10.02 17.93
C MET A 166 -5.42 10.70 18.55
N GLN A 167 -5.45 12.02 18.75
CA GLN A 167 -4.39 12.77 19.45
C GLN A 167 -4.56 12.71 20.97
N THR A 168 -4.05 11.61 21.53
CA THR A 168 -4.17 11.24 22.95
C THR A 168 -2.79 11.22 23.64
N PRO A 169 -2.71 11.19 24.98
CA PRO A 169 -1.43 11.08 25.68
C PRO A 169 -0.83 9.65 25.66
N ILE A 170 -1.32 8.74 24.80
CA ILE A 170 -0.91 7.32 24.76
C ILE A 170 0.61 7.11 24.65
N LEU A 171 1.29 7.93 23.85
CA LEU A 171 2.75 7.82 23.68
C LEU A 171 3.50 8.13 24.99
N LYS A 172 2.97 9.03 25.82
CA LYS A 172 3.53 9.27 27.15
C LYS A 172 3.37 8.04 28.05
N VAL A 173 2.21 7.37 28.00
CA VAL A 173 1.97 6.11 28.75
C VAL A 173 2.93 5.01 28.28
N ALA A 174 3.12 4.89 26.98
CA ALA A 174 4.07 3.94 26.38
C ALA A 174 5.51 4.23 26.83
N GLN A 175 5.94 5.49 26.80
CA GLN A 175 7.27 5.92 27.24
C GLN A 175 7.51 5.64 28.73
N GLU A 176 6.53 5.92 29.60
CA GLU A 176 6.64 5.68 31.05
C GLU A 176 6.65 4.19 31.40
N SER A 177 6.11 3.34 30.54
CA SER A 177 6.01 1.89 30.75
C SER A 177 7.21 1.12 30.20
N PHE A 178 7.89 1.66 29.19
CA PHE A 178 9.03 1.03 28.52
C PHE A 178 10.16 0.62 29.51
N PRO A 179 10.76 -0.59 29.38
CA PRO A 179 10.59 -1.59 28.32
C PRO A 179 9.42 -2.57 28.53
N ARG A 180 8.63 -2.40 29.59
CA ARG A 180 7.46 -3.26 29.85
C ARG A 180 6.31 -2.89 28.92
N SER A 181 5.39 -3.82 28.71
CA SER A 181 4.08 -3.53 28.11
C SER A 181 3.21 -2.74 29.08
N PHE A 182 2.18 -2.09 28.55
CA PHE A 182 1.10 -1.49 29.31
C PHE A 182 -0.24 -2.03 28.79
N GLU A 183 -1.27 -1.95 29.62
CA GLU A 183 -2.63 -2.33 29.24
C GLU A 183 -3.42 -1.09 28.84
N LEU A 184 -4.46 -1.26 28.02
CA LEU A 184 -5.41 -0.19 27.70
C LEU A 184 -6.06 0.45 28.94
N SER A 185 -6.08 -0.27 30.07
CA SER A 185 -6.55 0.23 31.37
C SER A 185 -5.71 1.39 31.93
N ALA A 186 -4.45 1.54 31.48
CA ALA A 186 -3.58 2.67 31.82
C ALA A 186 -3.99 3.98 31.12
N VAL A 187 -4.88 3.90 30.13
CA VAL A 187 -5.41 5.05 29.39
C VAL A 187 -6.81 5.36 29.90
N ALA A 188 -7.05 6.62 30.26
CA ALA A 188 -8.36 7.06 30.72
C ALA A 188 -9.42 6.83 29.62
N ASN A 189 -10.65 6.48 30.01
CA ASN A 189 -11.73 6.24 29.04
C ASN A 189 -12.03 7.48 28.17
N ALA A 190 -11.98 8.67 28.78
CA ALA A 190 -12.09 9.96 28.10
C ALA A 190 -10.98 10.21 27.06
N ASP A 191 -9.90 9.43 27.11
CA ASP A 191 -8.77 9.50 26.20
C ASP A 191 -8.81 8.45 25.08
N ARG A 192 -9.85 7.62 25.01
CA ARG A 192 -10.00 6.60 23.95
C ARG A 192 -10.61 7.18 22.68
N PRO A 193 -10.05 6.90 21.48
CA PRO A 193 -10.48 7.54 20.23
C PRO A 193 -11.96 7.38 19.91
N ASP A 194 -12.49 6.16 19.94
CA ASP A 194 -13.89 5.91 19.56
C ASP A 194 -14.89 6.64 20.47
N SER A 195 -14.57 6.74 21.75
CA SER A 195 -15.38 7.46 22.72
C SER A 195 -15.44 8.96 22.40
N ARG A 196 -14.27 9.56 22.11
CA ARG A 196 -14.15 10.98 21.71
C ARG A 196 -14.86 11.24 20.40
N PHE A 197 -14.61 10.40 19.40
CA PHE A 197 -15.14 10.54 18.05
C PHE A 197 -16.66 10.40 18.04
N ALA A 198 -17.20 9.38 18.71
CA ALA A 198 -18.64 9.21 18.87
C ALA A 198 -19.30 10.43 19.50
N TRP A 199 -18.68 10.98 20.56
CA TRP A 199 -19.18 12.18 21.21
C TRP A 199 -19.21 13.39 20.26
N LEU A 200 -18.16 13.61 19.47
CA LEU A 200 -18.11 14.69 18.47
C LEU A 200 -19.23 14.53 17.43
N LEU A 201 -19.38 13.34 16.84
CA LEU A 201 -20.41 13.09 15.83
C LEU A 201 -21.83 13.32 16.37
N VAL A 202 -22.10 12.97 17.63
CA VAL A 202 -23.41 13.14 18.27
C VAL A 202 -23.69 14.60 18.63
N ASN A 203 -22.71 15.30 19.19
CA ASN A 203 -22.96 16.57 19.90
C ASN A 203 -22.50 17.81 19.13
N MET A 204 -21.54 17.68 18.22
CA MET A 204 -20.95 18.82 17.53
C MET A 204 -21.62 19.15 16.20
N ALA A 205 -22.43 18.25 15.62
CA ALA A 205 -23.13 18.48 14.34
C ALA A 205 -23.82 19.87 14.24
N PRO A 206 -24.55 20.37 15.26
CA PRO A 206 -25.20 21.69 15.19
C PRO A 206 -24.22 22.87 15.14
N SER A 207 -22.96 22.67 15.56
CA SER A 207 -21.94 23.71 15.62
C SER A 207 -20.99 23.71 14.41
N VAL A 208 -20.98 22.65 13.60
CA VAL A 208 -20.00 22.47 12.52
C VAL A 208 -20.03 23.63 11.52
N SER A 209 -21.20 24.08 11.07
CA SER A 209 -21.30 25.21 10.12
C SER A 209 -20.67 26.50 10.67
N ALA A 210 -20.86 26.79 11.96
CA ALA A 210 -20.26 27.96 12.60
C ALA A 210 -18.74 27.83 12.74
N ILE A 211 -18.23 26.61 13.00
CA ILE A 211 -16.79 26.33 13.06
C ILE A 211 -16.15 26.44 11.67
N ALA A 212 -16.80 25.88 10.63
CA ALA A 212 -16.32 25.99 9.25
C ALA A 212 -16.20 27.46 8.80
N ARG A 213 -17.17 28.31 9.17
CA ARG A 213 -17.07 29.75 8.91
C ARG A 213 -15.93 30.42 9.66
N GLN A 214 -15.65 30.03 10.90
CA GLN A 214 -14.48 30.53 11.64
C GLN A 214 -13.17 30.13 10.96
N ALA A 215 -13.11 28.93 10.39
CA ALA A 215 -11.95 28.48 9.61
C ALA A 215 -11.80 29.29 8.31
N ASP A 216 -12.89 29.54 7.59
CA ASP A 216 -12.89 30.44 6.42
C ASP A 216 -12.42 31.87 6.80
N GLU A 217 -12.88 32.42 7.91
CA GLU A 217 -12.47 33.74 8.42
C GLU A 217 -10.95 33.77 8.74
N ALA A 218 -10.44 32.73 9.40
CA ALA A 218 -9.02 32.63 9.74
C ALA A 218 -8.11 32.50 8.51
N VAL A 219 -8.49 31.66 7.54
CA VAL A 219 -7.77 31.55 6.27
C VAL A 219 -7.82 32.87 5.51
N THR A 220 -8.97 33.55 5.49
CA THR A 220 -9.10 34.87 4.86
C THR A 220 -8.18 35.90 5.51
N GLU A 221 -8.07 35.91 6.84
CA GLU A 221 -7.19 36.82 7.58
C GLU A 221 -5.70 36.56 7.26
N GLN A 222 -5.31 35.30 7.12
CA GLN A 222 -3.91 34.91 6.91
C GLN A 222 -3.46 34.95 5.44
N PHE A 223 -4.31 34.48 4.52
CA PHE A 223 -3.96 34.26 3.10
C PHE A 223 -4.77 35.13 2.13
N GLY A 224 -5.78 35.87 2.61
CA GLY A 224 -6.64 36.75 1.81
C GLY A 224 -7.93 36.09 1.30
N GLU A 225 -8.88 36.90 0.82
CA GLU A 225 -10.22 36.44 0.38
C GLU A 225 -10.16 35.45 -0.80
N ASP A 226 -9.16 35.61 -1.69
CA ASP A 226 -8.99 34.76 -2.87
C ASP A 226 -8.61 33.31 -2.50
N ALA A 227 -8.04 33.07 -1.32
CA ALA A 227 -7.68 31.72 -0.85
C ALA A 227 -8.91 30.85 -0.53
N VAL A 228 -9.99 31.47 -0.02
CA VAL A 228 -11.23 30.78 0.38
C VAL A 228 -12.21 30.59 -0.78
N HIS A 229 -12.15 31.51 -1.76
CA HIS A 229 -13.03 31.55 -2.94
C HIS A 229 -12.37 31.06 -4.23
N GLY A 230 -11.05 30.89 -4.25
CA GLY A 230 -10.31 30.37 -5.38
C GLY A 230 -10.84 29.00 -5.79
N HIS A 231 -11.13 28.83 -7.08
CA HIS A 231 -11.40 27.51 -7.64
C HIS A 231 -10.11 26.68 -7.59
N VAL A 232 -9.96 25.93 -6.51
CA VAL A 232 -8.90 24.91 -6.28
C VAL A 232 -8.76 23.99 -7.49
N LEU A 233 -9.85 23.76 -8.23
CA LEU A 233 -9.89 22.96 -9.46
C LEU A 233 -9.08 23.52 -10.66
N ASN A 234 -8.60 24.78 -10.60
CA ASN A 234 -7.82 25.41 -11.69
C ASN A 234 -6.33 25.60 -11.35
N ARG A 235 -5.91 25.27 -10.13
CA ARG A 235 -4.49 25.25 -9.75
C ARG A 235 -4.03 23.78 -9.78
N GLY A 236 -2.80 23.53 -10.23
CA GLY A 236 -2.26 22.17 -10.27
C GLY A 236 -2.25 21.54 -8.87
N VAL A 237 -2.18 20.21 -8.82
CA VAL A 237 -2.12 19.42 -7.58
C VAL A 237 -0.91 19.81 -6.71
N GLU A 238 0.14 20.38 -7.31
CA GLU A 238 1.41 20.76 -6.67
C GLU A 238 1.53 22.27 -6.32
N ASP A 239 0.54 22.88 -5.67
CA ASP A 239 0.70 24.25 -5.14
C ASP A 239 0.91 24.18 -3.61
N PRO A 240 2.16 24.24 -3.09
CA PRO A 240 2.42 24.18 -1.65
C PRO A 240 1.69 25.26 -0.83
N GLU A 241 1.31 26.37 -1.48
CA GLU A 241 0.49 27.41 -0.85
C GLU A 241 -0.93 26.87 -0.52
N LEU A 242 -1.48 25.95 -1.32
CA LEU A 242 -2.76 25.30 -1.05
C LEU A 242 -2.68 24.38 0.17
N ASP A 243 -1.58 23.65 0.36
CA ASP A 243 -1.40 22.78 1.53
C ASP A 243 -1.36 23.60 2.82
N ASP A 244 -0.62 24.71 2.82
CA ASP A 244 -0.58 25.65 3.95
C ASP A 244 -1.97 26.24 4.25
N ILE A 245 -2.75 26.56 3.21
CA ILE A 245 -4.13 27.07 3.36
C ILE A 245 -5.02 26.01 4.02
N TRP A 246 -4.99 24.77 3.54
CA TRP A 246 -5.86 23.71 4.04
C TRP A 246 -5.43 23.20 5.42
N ASP A 247 -4.14 23.16 5.72
CA ASP A 247 -3.64 22.86 7.07
C ASP A 247 -4.11 23.93 8.07
N ALA A 248 -4.00 25.21 7.72
CA ALA A 248 -4.51 26.30 8.56
C ALA A 248 -6.03 26.20 8.77
N TRP A 249 -6.79 25.85 7.72
CA TRP A 249 -8.23 25.65 7.82
C TRP A 249 -8.57 24.49 8.75
N GLU A 250 -7.93 23.33 8.57
CA GLU A 250 -8.14 22.13 9.38
C GLU A 250 -7.80 22.40 10.85
N ARG A 251 -6.68 23.10 11.11
CA ARG A 251 -6.22 23.44 12.45
C ARG A 251 -7.25 24.22 13.26
N VAL A 252 -8.00 25.14 12.64
CA VAL A 252 -9.07 25.88 13.33
C VAL A 252 -10.20 24.95 13.77
N VAL A 253 -10.58 24.02 12.90
CA VAL A 253 -11.61 23.01 13.21
C VAL A 253 -11.12 22.05 14.30
N TYR A 254 -9.88 21.57 14.17
CA TYR A 254 -9.19 20.73 15.14
C TYR A 254 -9.21 21.38 16.52
N ASP A 255 -8.76 22.63 16.63
CA ASP A 255 -8.70 23.37 17.89
C ASP A 255 -10.08 23.59 18.51
N ALA A 256 -11.11 23.79 17.68
CA ALA A 256 -12.48 23.91 18.15
C ALA A 256 -12.97 22.60 18.80
N PHE A 257 -12.70 21.44 18.18
CA PHE A 257 -13.02 20.15 18.75
C PHE A 257 -12.16 19.81 19.97
N ALA A 258 -10.86 20.09 19.93
CA ALA A 258 -9.92 19.88 21.03
C ALA A 258 -10.37 20.62 22.30
N ARG A 259 -10.81 21.87 22.16
CA ARG A 259 -11.36 22.66 23.27
C ARG A 259 -12.61 22.02 23.89
N GLN A 260 -13.48 21.42 23.08
CA GLN A 260 -14.69 20.77 23.60
C GLN A 260 -14.36 19.47 24.33
N LEU A 261 -13.52 18.62 23.74
CA LEU A 261 -13.06 17.39 24.39
C LEU A 261 -12.31 17.70 25.71
N THR A 262 -11.45 18.72 25.72
CA THR A 262 -10.73 19.14 26.93
C THR A 262 -11.67 19.60 28.04
N ARG A 263 -12.76 20.33 27.71
CA ARG A 263 -13.78 20.73 28.70
C ARG A 263 -14.50 19.54 29.34
N LEU A 264 -14.55 18.41 28.65
CA LEU A 264 -15.15 17.16 29.11
C LEU A 264 -14.16 16.26 29.86
N GLY A 265 -12.90 16.69 29.99
CA GLY A 265 -11.88 16.00 30.77
C GLY A 265 -10.90 15.15 29.95
N SER A 266 -10.98 15.16 28.62
CA SER A 266 -9.97 14.53 27.76
C SER A 266 -8.66 15.33 27.75
N THR A 267 -7.54 14.64 27.63
CA THR A 267 -6.24 15.26 27.33
C THR A 267 -5.98 15.20 25.83
N VAL A 268 -6.05 16.33 25.14
CA VAL A 268 -5.85 16.40 23.69
C VAL A 268 -4.50 17.06 23.39
N LEU A 269 -3.65 16.39 22.62
CA LEU A 269 -2.40 16.97 22.15
C LEU A 269 -2.67 17.98 21.03
N PRO A 270 -1.81 18.98 20.80
CA PRO A 270 -1.86 19.74 19.55
C PRO A 270 -1.65 18.84 18.31
N MET A 271 -2.12 19.30 17.15
CA MET A 271 -2.28 18.50 15.93
C MET A 271 -1.03 17.73 15.49
N HIS A 272 0.17 18.27 15.71
CA HIS A 272 1.45 17.63 15.32
C HIS A 272 2.40 17.33 16.49
N ASP A 273 1.98 17.56 17.74
CA ASP A 273 2.85 17.45 18.93
C ASP A 273 3.22 16.00 19.32
N HIS A 274 2.76 15.01 18.56
CA HIS A 274 3.07 13.60 18.78
C HIS A 274 4.42 13.17 18.17
N ASN A 275 4.93 13.90 17.17
CA ASN A 275 6.11 13.50 16.39
C ASN A 275 7.35 13.28 17.25
N ASP A 276 7.64 14.19 18.19
CA ASP A 276 8.77 14.07 19.13
C ASP A 276 8.68 12.81 20.00
N ALA A 277 7.49 12.54 20.54
CA ALA A 277 7.26 11.37 21.39
C ALA A 277 7.34 10.06 20.58
N ALA A 278 6.80 10.05 19.36
CA ALA A 278 6.85 8.91 18.46
C ALA A 278 8.30 8.60 18.06
N ALA A 279 9.06 9.61 17.63
CA ALA A 279 10.47 9.46 17.28
C ALA A 279 11.32 8.94 18.46
N HIS A 280 11.04 9.43 19.68
CA HIS A 280 11.72 8.95 20.89
C HIS A 280 11.44 7.47 21.15
N ILE A 281 10.18 7.03 21.11
CA ILE A 281 9.81 5.62 21.33
C ILE A 281 10.37 4.73 20.22
N ALA A 282 10.30 5.16 18.96
CA ALA A 282 10.93 4.45 17.84
C ALA A 282 12.44 4.25 18.09
N GLY A 283 13.13 5.27 18.63
CA GLY A 283 14.52 5.16 19.07
C GLY A 283 14.73 4.09 20.14
N LEU A 284 13.91 4.10 21.20
CA LEU A 284 13.97 3.10 22.28
C LEU A 284 13.74 1.67 21.77
N LEU A 285 12.81 1.49 20.84
CA LEU A 285 12.48 0.19 20.26
C LEU A 285 13.58 -0.32 19.33
N ARG A 286 14.19 0.56 18.53
CA ARG A 286 15.39 0.23 17.73
C ARG A 286 16.57 -0.20 18.62
N ASP A 287 16.82 0.54 19.71
CA ASP A 287 17.86 0.18 20.68
C ASP A 287 17.59 -1.16 21.38
N ALA A 288 16.32 -1.59 21.45
CA ALA A 288 15.90 -2.88 21.96
C ALA A 288 15.86 -4.00 20.90
N GLY A 289 16.27 -3.72 19.65
CA GLY A 289 16.37 -4.70 18.57
C GLY A 289 15.17 -4.79 17.63
N SER A 290 14.24 -3.83 17.65
CA SER A 290 13.17 -3.75 16.63
C SER A 290 13.70 -3.05 15.37
N SER A 291 13.80 -3.78 14.26
CA SER A 291 14.34 -3.29 12.98
C SER A 291 13.30 -2.65 12.06
N ASP A 292 12.02 -2.92 12.29
CA ASP A 292 10.95 -2.72 11.27
C ASP A 292 10.14 -1.43 11.50
N LEU A 293 10.58 -0.58 12.45
CA LEU A 293 9.89 0.66 12.78
C LEU A 293 10.27 1.82 11.85
N HIS A 294 9.33 2.18 10.99
CA HIS A 294 9.40 3.34 10.14
C HIS A 294 8.65 4.52 10.77
N VAL A 295 9.35 5.33 11.56
CA VAL A 295 8.84 6.61 12.05
C VAL A 295 9.77 7.71 11.55
N ALA A 296 9.18 8.73 10.94
CA ALA A 296 9.93 9.92 10.54
C ALA A 296 10.60 10.53 11.78
N PRO A 297 11.88 10.91 11.71
CA PRO A 297 12.49 11.64 12.81
C PRO A 297 11.73 12.95 13.05
N ALA A 298 11.74 13.44 14.29
CA ALA A 298 10.89 14.57 14.66
C ALA A 298 11.24 15.89 13.95
N ASP A 299 12.47 15.99 13.43
CA ASP A 299 12.98 17.09 12.62
C ASP A 299 12.91 16.82 11.10
N ALA A 300 12.23 15.75 10.68
CA ALA A 300 11.98 15.51 9.26
C ALA A 300 11.22 16.71 8.66
N PRO A 301 11.57 17.13 7.43
CA PRO A 301 10.71 18.04 6.70
C PRO A 301 9.33 17.41 6.50
N ASN A 302 8.31 18.24 6.29
CA ASN A 302 7.00 17.76 5.88
C ASN A 302 7.15 16.90 4.63
N GLY A 303 6.44 15.77 4.59
CA GLY A 303 6.39 14.93 3.40
C GLY A 303 5.82 15.70 2.22
N THR A 304 6.35 15.42 1.03
CA THR A 304 5.77 15.90 -0.22
C THR A 304 4.69 14.92 -0.73
N ASP A 305 3.84 15.34 -1.66
CA ASP A 305 2.90 14.44 -2.35
C ASP A 305 3.61 13.24 -2.99
N TYR A 306 4.83 13.47 -3.51
CA TYR A 306 5.69 12.40 -3.99
C TYR A 306 6.02 11.41 -2.86
N ASP A 307 6.47 11.87 -1.70
CA ASP A 307 6.80 11.01 -0.56
C ASP A 307 5.58 10.20 -0.08
N GLU A 308 4.42 10.83 0.00
CA GLU A 308 3.16 10.18 0.38
C GLU A 308 2.75 9.11 -0.65
N SER A 309 2.81 9.44 -1.94
CA SER A 309 2.50 8.49 -3.01
C SER A 309 3.47 7.29 -3.00
N VAL A 310 4.76 7.52 -2.74
CA VAL A 310 5.76 6.45 -2.58
C VAL A 310 5.44 5.60 -1.36
N ALA A 311 5.10 6.20 -0.23
CA ALA A 311 4.73 5.50 0.99
C ALA A 311 3.46 4.65 0.82
N VAL A 312 2.47 5.14 0.06
CA VAL A 312 1.26 4.39 -0.27
C VAL A 312 1.59 3.19 -1.15
N ILE A 313 2.19 3.40 -2.33
CA ILE A 313 2.43 2.30 -3.27
C ILE A 313 3.41 1.27 -2.69
N SER A 314 4.42 1.72 -1.93
CA SER A 314 5.37 0.81 -1.28
C SER A 314 4.71 -0.16 -0.32
N GLN A 315 3.64 0.27 0.37
CA GLN A 315 2.95 -0.55 1.36
C GLN A 315 1.77 -1.36 0.78
N THR A 316 1.43 -1.16 -0.49
CA THR A 316 0.31 -1.83 -1.14
C THR A 316 0.69 -3.16 -1.76
N ARG A 317 -0.07 -4.21 -1.41
CA ARG A 317 -0.02 -5.55 -2.01
C ARG A 317 -1.25 -5.83 -2.86
N PHE A 318 -1.02 -6.30 -4.08
CA PHE A 318 -2.06 -6.73 -5.02
C PHE A 318 -2.07 -8.26 -5.17
N PRO A 319 -2.93 -8.97 -4.42
CA PRO A 319 -3.10 -10.40 -4.60
C PRO A 319 -3.70 -10.72 -5.98
N LEU A 320 -3.01 -11.56 -6.74
CA LEU A 320 -3.50 -12.10 -8.02
C LEU A 320 -4.47 -13.27 -7.79
N ARG A 321 -4.62 -13.70 -6.52
CA ARG A 321 -5.42 -14.83 -6.06
C ARG A 321 -5.65 -14.75 -4.56
N LYS A 322 -6.72 -15.42 -4.12
CA LYS A 322 -7.12 -15.48 -2.71
C LYS A 322 -6.10 -16.20 -1.83
N GLU A 323 -5.57 -17.32 -2.30
CA GLU A 323 -4.59 -18.14 -1.56
C GLU A 323 -3.31 -18.26 -2.38
N PRO A 324 -2.12 -18.30 -1.75
CA PRO A 324 -0.87 -18.53 -2.47
C PRO A 324 -0.89 -19.84 -3.28
N TRP A 325 -0.24 -19.84 -4.44
CA TRP A 325 -0.01 -21.07 -5.21
C TRP A 325 0.77 -22.10 -4.38
N PRO A 326 0.38 -23.40 -4.37
CA PRO A 326 1.29 -24.48 -4.03
C PRO A 326 2.51 -24.42 -4.95
N ALA A 327 3.71 -24.62 -4.39
CA ALA A 327 4.95 -24.51 -5.15
C ALA A 327 6.01 -25.54 -4.77
N GLY A 328 6.77 -25.95 -5.80
CA GLY A 328 7.95 -26.81 -5.70
C GLY A 328 9.18 -26.11 -6.28
N PHE A 329 10.38 -26.53 -5.83
CA PHE A 329 11.64 -25.94 -6.29
C PHE A 329 12.74 -26.99 -6.48
N ALA A 330 13.37 -26.98 -7.65
CA ALA A 330 14.52 -27.83 -7.95
C ALA A 330 15.49 -27.16 -8.93
N TYR A 331 16.77 -27.53 -8.84
CA TYR A 331 17.78 -27.03 -9.79
C TYR A 331 17.86 -27.91 -11.05
N LEU A 332 18.00 -27.25 -12.20
CA LEU A 332 18.38 -27.87 -13.46
C LEU A 332 19.76 -28.53 -13.35
N LYS A 333 19.95 -29.68 -14.02
CA LYS A 333 21.16 -30.53 -13.94
C LYS A 333 21.49 -30.97 -12.50
N GLY A 334 20.51 -30.93 -11.62
CA GLY A 334 20.55 -31.49 -10.28
C GLY A 334 19.47 -32.56 -10.15
N ALA A 335 18.25 -32.12 -9.85
CA ALA A 335 17.09 -32.99 -9.76
C ALA A 335 16.21 -32.95 -11.02
N VAL A 336 16.44 -31.99 -11.93
CA VAL A 336 15.69 -31.83 -13.18
C VAL A 336 16.61 -32.07 -14.37
N ASP A 337 16.23 -33.00 -15.26
CA ASP A 337 16.91 -33.26 -16.53
C ASP A 337 16.54 -32.18 -17.58
N PRO A 338 17.50 -31.66 -18.36
CA PRO A 338 17.21 -30.65 -19.39
C PRO A 338 16.23 -31.10 -20.48
N GLY A 339 16.26 -32.37 -20.89
CA GLY A 339 15.35 -32.91 -21.89
C GLY A 339 13.92 -32.97 -21.39
N ASP A 340 13.72 -33.46 -20.17
CA ASP A 340 12.42 -33.51 -19.51
C ASP A 340 11.85 -32.10 -19.27
N PHE A 341 12.70 -31.17 -18.84
CA PHE A 341 12.32 -29.77 -18.66
C PHE A 341 11.83 -29.12 -19.96
N MET A 342 12.55 -29.33 -21.07
CA MET A 342 12.13 -28.83 -22.38
C MET A 342 10.83 -29.47 -22.86
N HIS A 343 10.60 -30.75 -22.55
CA HIS A 343 9.33 -31.41 -22.82
C HIS A 343 8.18 -30.77 -22.05
N VAL A 344 8.36 -30.55 -20.73
CA VAL A 344 7.37 -29.91 -19.86
C VAL A 344 7.02 -28.51 -20.35
N LEU A 345 8.00 -27.66 -20.63
CA LEU A 345 7.76 -26.30 -21.12
C LEU A 345 7.00 -26.25 -22.46
N THR A 346 7.28 -27.19 -23.36
CA THR A 346 6.71 -27.15 -24.72
C THR A 346 5.39 -27.90 -24.86
N GLN A 347 5.06 -28.83 -23.96
CA GLN A 347 3.89 -29.70 -24.08
C GLN A 347 2.91 -29.61 -22.91
N VAL A 348 3.38 -29.24 -21.71
CA VAL A 348 2.60 -29.36 -20.46
C VAL A 348 2.33 -27.99 -19.83
N SER A 349 3.35 -27.15 -19.72
CA SER A 349 3.30 -25.89 -18.97
C SER A 349 2.94 -24.65 -19.81
N SER A 350 2.32 -24.84 -20.97
CA SER A 350 1.91 -23.71 -21.82
C SER A 350 0.90 -22.82 -21.09
N VAL A 351 1.13 -21.51 -21.04
CA VAL A 351 0.19 -20.55 -20.45
C VAL A 351 -0.80 -20.15 -21.55
N ASN A 352 -2.08 -20.51 -21.38
CA ASN A 352 -3.12 -20.36 -22.41
C ASN A 352 -2.76 -21.00 -23.78
N GLY A 353 -2.06 -22.14 -23.77
CA GLY A 353 -1.70 -22.86 -24.99
C GLY A 353 -0.50 -22.28 -25.74
N VAL A 354 0.15 -21.24 -25.23
CA VAL A 354 1.38 -20.69 -25.79
C VAL A 354 2.59 -21.18 -24.97
N PRO A 355 3.54 -21.90 -25.58
CA PRO A 355 4.78 -22.27 -24.90
C PRO A 355 5.69 -21.04 -24.82
N GLU A 356 6.14 -20.70 -23.61
CA GLU A 356 6.94 -19.50 -23.32
C GLU A 356 8.14 -19.85 -22.45
N LEU A 357 9.26 -19.18 -22.68
CA LEU A 357 10.45 -19.31 -21.86
C LEU A 357 10.73 -17.98 -21.14
N VAL A 358 10.15 -17.82 -19.95
CA VAL A 358 10.37 -16.65 -19.11
C VAL A 358 11.23 -17.02 -17.92
N PHE A 359 12.47 -16.54 -17.92
CA PHE A 359 13.32 -16.57 -16.73
C PHE A 359 12.85 -15.49 -15.78
N HIS A 360 12.80 -15.78 -14.49
CA HIS A 360 12.56 -14.80 -13.45
C HIS A 360 13.74 -14.75 -12.49
N SER A 361 14.08 -13.55 -12.05
CA SER A 361 15.03 -13.30 -10.97
C SER A 361 14.30 -12.66 -9.79
N ARG A 362 14.34 -13.31 -8.63
CA ARG A 362 13.71 -12.84 -7.38
C ARG A 362 14.64 -13.12 -6.20
N LEU A 363 14.53 -12.33 -5.14
CA LEU A 363 15.17 -12.64 -3.86
C LEU A 363 14.55 -13.90 -3.25
N ALA A 364 15.35 -14.77 -2.62
CA ALA A 364 14.86 -16.04 -2.06
C ALA A 364 13.77 -15.84 -0.98
N GLY A 365 13.95 -14.88 -0.07
CA GLY A 365 12.92 -14.50 0.91
C GLY A 365 11.60 -14.08 0.27
N ARG A 366 11.65 -13.36 -0.86
CA ARG A 366 10.45 -12.96 -1.61
C ARG A 366 9.75 -14.12 -2.29
N LEU A 367 10.51 -15.12 -2.75
CA LEU A 367 9.90 -16.37 -3.22
C LEU A 367 9.24 -17.11 -2.05
N ALA A 368 9.86 -17.14 -0.87
CA ALA A 368 9.28 -17.78 0.31
C ALA A 368 7.91 -17.19 0.68
N ASP A 369 7.77 -15.86 0.63
CA ASP A 369 6.52 -15.15 0.94
C ASP A 369 5.44 -15.32 -0.14
N SER A 370 5.84 -15.49 -1.40
CA SER A 370 4.95 -15.50 -2.56
C SER A 370 4.19 -16.80 -2.81
N TYR A 371 4.54 -17.90 -2.14
CA TYR A 371 4.00 -19.22 -2.46
C TYR A 371 3.80 -20.09 -1.22
N ALA A 372 2.91 -21.07 -1.32
CA ALA A 372 2.76 -22.12 -0.33
C ALA A 372 3.76 -23.25 -0.63
N TRP A 373 4.90 -23.24 0.05
CA TRP A 373 5.98 -24.21 -0.14
C TRP A 373 5.80 -25.45 0.72
N GLY A 374 6.14 -26.63 0.17
CA GLY A 374 6.37 -27.82 1.00
C GLY A 374 7.56 -27.64 1.94
N GLU A 375 7.57 -28.35 3.08
CA GLU A 375 8.55 -28.17 4.17
C GLU A 375 10.02 -28.20 3.69
N ALA A 376 10.36 -29.10 2.76
CA ALA A 376 11.71 -29.22 2.23
C ALA A 376 12.12 -28.04 1.33
N ALA A 377 11.18 -27.50 0.54
CA ALA A 377 11.42 -26.34 -0.31
C ALA A 377 11.51 -25.06 0.52
N ALA A 378 10.63 -24.90 1.52
CA ALA A 378 10.65 -23.80 2.47
C ALA A 378 12.02 -23.71 3.18
N LYS A 379 12.48 -24.82 3.79
CA LYS A 379 13.81 -24.87 4.45
C LYS A 379 14.96 -24.53 3.51
N ARG A 380 14.86 -24.88 2.22
CA ARG A 380 15.88 -24.56 1.24
C ARG A 380 15.90 -23.08 0.90
N LEU A 381 14.74 -22.47 0.66
CA LEU A 381 14.64 -21.02 0.41
C LEU A 381 15.08 -20.23 1.63
N ASP A 382 14.70 -20.67 2.83
CA ASP A 382 15.17 -20.06 4.07
C ASP A 382 16.69 -20.08 4.22
N ALA A 383 17.33 -21.18 3.83
CA ALA A 383 18.79 -21.32 3.88
C ALA A 383 19.52 -20.44 2.86
N LEU A 384 18.85 -20.05 1.77
CA LEU A 384 19.39 -19.10 0.78
C LEU A 384 19.33 -17.65 1.28
N GLY A 385 18.47 -17.35 2.26
CA GLY A 385 18.34 -16.01 2.85
C GLY A 385 18.04 -14.95 1.80
N ASN A 386 19.02 -14.08 1.55
CA ASN A 386 18.92 -12.93 0.64
C ASN A 386 19.52 -13.21 -0.75
N GLU A 387 19.93 -14.45 -1.04
CA GLU A 387 20.45 -14.81 -2.36
C GLU A 387 19.40 -14.61 -3.47
N ILE A 388 19.88 -14.21 -4.65
CA ILE A 388 19.05 -14.05 -5.85
C ILE A 388 18.87 -15.41 -6.52
N VAL A 389 17.60 -15.79 -6.72
CA VAL A 389 17.20 -17.03 -7.38
C VAL A 389 16.80 -16.72 -8.82
N VAL A 390 17.51 -17.32 -9.78
CA VAL A 390 17.12 -17.32 -11.19
C VAL A 390 16.45 -18.65 -11.53
N ALA A 391 15.21 -18.59 -12.01
CA ALA A 391 14.42 -19.78 -12.31
C ALA A 391 13.48 -19.57 -13.51
N VAL A 392 12.88 -20.66 -13.99
CA VAL A 392 11.72 -20.64 -14.89
C VAL A 392 10.53 -21.24 -14.14
N LYS A 393 9.35 -20.63 -14.28
CA LYS A 393 8.11 -21.12 -13.65
C LYS A 393 7.41 -22.06 -14.60
N CYS A 394 7.08 -23.26 -14.12
CA CYS A 394 6.30 -24.24 -14.84
C CYS A 394 5.01 -24.49 -14.09
N ARG A 395 3.87 -24.25 -14.73
CA ARG A 395 2.59 -24.72 -14.20
C ARG A 395 2.46 -26.21 -14.50
N THR A 396 2.36 -27.03 -13.46
CA THR A 396 2.29 -28.50 -13.55
C THR A 396 1.21 -29.02 -12.61
N ASN A 397 0.81 -30.27 -12.81
CA ASN A 397 -0.05 -30.97 -11.86
C ASN A 397 0.75 -31.37 -10.62
N VAL A 398 0.07 -31.38 -9.47
CA VAL A 398 0.59 -31.94 -8.22
C VAL A 398 0.49 -33.47 -8.33
N ASP A 399 1.63 -34.13 -8.49
CA ASP A 399 1.68 -35.59 -8.71
C ASP A 399 0.75 -36.03 -9.88
N ASP A 400 -0.06 -37.05 -9.67
CA ASP A 400 -1.08 -37.56 -10.61
C ASP A 400 -2.47 -36.92 -10.39
N SER A 401 -2.57 -35.80 -9.66
CA SER A 401 -3.84 -35.11 -9.42
C SER A 401 -4.16 -34.08 -10.51
N ASP A 402 -5.39 -33.55 -10.49
CA ASP A 402 -5.80 -32.42 -11.34
C ASP A 402 -5.47 -31.06 -10.68
N ASP A 403 -4.91 -31.05 -9.46
CA ASP A 403 -4.52 -29.83 -8.76
C ASP A 403 -3.24 -29.27 -9.37
N LEU A 404 -3.13 -27.94 -9.41
CA LEU A 404 -2.04 -27.26 -10.08
C LEU A 404 -1.06 -26.65 -9.08
N GLU A 405 0.22 -26.84 -9.32
CA GLU A 405 1.31 -26.16 -8.62
C GLU A 405 2.18 -25.34 -9.59
N ILE A 406 2.93 -24.42 -9.01
CA ILE A 406 4.00 -23.70 -9.70
C ILE A 406 5.33 -24.35 -9.34
N PHE A 407 5.91 -25.07 -10.29
CA PHE A 407 7.23 -25.66 -10.14
C PHE A 407 8.31 -24.70 -10.64
N HIS A 408 9.21 -24.31 -9.75
CA HIS A 408 10.32 -23.42 -10.05
C HIS A 408 11.57 -24.25 -10.40
N VAL A 409 11.98 -24.18 -11.67
CA VAL A 409 13.24 -24.79 -12.12
C VAL A 409 14.34 -23.75 -12.03
N GLY A 410 15.14 -23.86 -10.98
CA GLY A 410 16.25 -22.96 -10.67
C GLY A 410 17.53 -23.26 -11.45
N PHE A 411 18.32 -22.22 -11.69
CA PHE A 411 19.60 -22.28 -12.40
C PHE A 411 20.71 -21.82 -11.46
N ARG A 412 21.87 -22.48 -11.53
CA ARG A 412 23.03 -22.15 -10.68
C ARG A 412 23.99 -21.15 -11.33
N ASN A 413 23.95 -21.02 -12.65
CA ASN A 413 24.82 -20.14 -13.41
C ASN A 413 24.16 -19.79 -14.77
N ALA A 414 24.63 -18.71 -15.38
CA ALA A 414 24.11 -18.25 -16.67
C ALA A 414 24.38 -19.20 -17.84
N ALA A 415 25.42 -20.05 -17.77
CA ALA A 415 25.73 -20.99 -18.85
C ALA A 415 24.62 -22.05 -19.00
N ASP A 416 24.11 -22.58 -17.87
CA ASP A 416 22.98 -23.52 -17.90
C ASP A 416 21.70 -22.88 -18.46
N ALA A 417 21.47 -21.59 -18.16
CA ALA A 417 20.36 -20.85 -18.74
C ALA A 417 20.53 -20.62 -20.25
N LEU A 418 21.74 -20.26 -20.70
CA LEU A 418 22.06 -20.09 -22.12
C LEU A 418 21.84 -21.39 -22.92
N GLU A 419 22.23 -22.54 -22.37
CA GLU A 419 21.96 -23.83 -23.03
C GLU A 419 20.47 -24.06 -23.25
N VAL A 420 19.62 -23.71 -22.28
CA VAL A 420 18.15 -23.78 -22.43
C VAL A 420 17.66 -22.78 -23.48
N VAL A 421 18.18 -21.56 -23.50
CA VAL A 421 17.82 -20.53 -24.50
C VAL A 421 18.19 -20.97 -25.92
N GLU A 422 19.36 -21.59 -26.09
CA GLU A 422 19.81 -22.15 -27.35
C GLU A 422 18.94 -23.35 -27.76
N ALA A 423 18.65 -24.24 -26.81
CA ALA A 423 17.76 -25.37 -27.02
C ALA A 423 16.33 -24.93 -27.37
N TRP A 424 15.87 -23.78 -26.85
CA TRP A 424 14.56 -23.19 -27.13
C TRP A 424 14.42 -22.69 -28.56
N GLY A 425 15.46 -22.05 -29.11
CA GLY A 425 15.45 -21.51 -30.47
C GLY A 425 14.28 -20.55 -30.69
N ASP A 426 13.50 -20.80 -31.75
CA ASP A 426 12.36 -19.97 -32.18
C ASP A 426 10.98 -20.58 -31.82
N ARG A 427 10.93 -21.45 -30.80
CA ARG A 427 9.70 -22.18 -30.42
C ARG A 427 8.59 -21.29 -29.84
N GLY A 428 8.92 -20.08 -29.41
CA GLY A 428 7.99 -19.15 -28.80
C GLY A 428 8.69 -17.97 -28.15
N PRO A 429 7.92 -17.07 -27.51
CA PRO A 429 8.47 -15.93 -26.79
C PRO A 429 9.48 -16.33 -25.72
N ARG A 430 10.50 -15.50 -25.53
CA ARG A 430 11.47 -15.65 -24.44
C ARG A 430 11.83 -14.31 -23.84
N ALA A 431 12.00 -14.28 -22.52
CA ALA A 431 12.31 -13.06 -21.79
C ALA A 431 13.10 -13.38 -20.52
N PHE A 432 13.82 -12.37 -20.01
CA PHE A 432 14.34 -12.38 -18.65
C PHE A 432 13.64 -11.29 -17.83
N CYS A 433 12.73 -11.71 -16.97
CA CYS A 433 12.00 -10.84 -16.04
C CYS A 433 12.78 -10.70 -14.72
N ILE A 434 13.40 -9.56 -14.49
CA ILE A 434 14.28 -9.32 -13.35
C ILE A 434 13.59 -8.37 -12.38
N SER A 435 13.51 -8.72 -11.10
CA SER A 435 13.12 -7.75 -10.07
C SER A 435 14.09 -6.57 -10.03
N ALA A 436 13.59 -5.34 -9.92
CA ALA A 436 14.42 -4.15 -9.80
C ALA A 436 15.41 -4.26 -8.63
N SER A 437 14.98 -4.83 -7.50
CA SER A 437 15.84 -5.14 -6.34
C SER A 437 17.04 -6.04 -6.66
N CYS A 438 16.91 -6.94 -7.64
CA CYS A 438 18.00 -7.81 -8.09
C CYS A 438 18.87 -7.12 -9.15
N PHE A 439 18.27 -6.28 -9.99
CA PHE A 439 18.97 -5.63 -11.11
C PHE A 439 20.04 -4.65 -10.64
N VAL A 440 19.80 -3.96 -9.52
CA VAL A 440 20.74 -3.00 -8.94
C VAL A 440 21.96 -3.64 -8.26
N ASP A 441 21.97 -4.97 -8.09
CA ASP A 441 23.13 -5.72 -7.60
C ASP A 441 24.17 -5.90 -8.72
N SER A 442 25.36 -5.30 -8.55
CA SER A 442 26.41 -5.32 -9.56
C SER A 442 27.01 -6.71 -9.81
N ASP A 443 27.11 -7.54 -8.77
CA ASP A 443 27.67 -8.88 -8.88
C ASP A 443 26.69 -9.79 -9.64
N PHE A 444 25.40 -9.66 -9.32
CA PHE A 444 24.34 -10.31 -10.08
C PHE A 444 24.32 -9.86 -11.55
N ALA A 445 24.41 -8.56 -11.80
CA ALA A 445 24.41 -8.01 -13.15
C ALA A 445 25.57 -8.60 -14.00
N ALA A 446 26.78 -8.63 -13.46
CA ALA A 446 27.95 -9.20 -14.12
C ALA A 446 27.81 -10.72 -14.36
N GLN A 447 27.24 -11.47 -13.41
CA GLN A 447 27.14 -12.91 -13.49
C GLN A 447 25.99 -13.40 -14.40
N TRP A 448 24.86 -12.70 -14.39
CA TRP A 448 23.62 -13.16 -15.02
C TRP A 448 23.15 -12.27 -16.17
N ILE A 449 23.16 -10.96 -15.98
CA ILE A 449 22.56 -10.03 -16.96
C ILE A 449 23.48 -9.88 -18.17
N ASP A 450 24.76 -9.60 -17.96
CA ASP A 450 25.72 -9.37 -19.05
C ASP A 450 25.84 -10.55 -20.03
N PRO A 451 25.88 -11.82 -19.58
CA PRO A 451 25.88 -12.96 -20.49
C PRO A 451 24.54 -13.17 -21.22
N LEU A 452 23.41 -12.93 -20.55
CA LEU A 452 22.07 -13.26 -21.07
C LEU A 452 21.46 -12.18 -21.96
N ARG A 453 21.77 -10.89 -21.74
CA ARG A 453 21.15 -9.74 -22.42
C ARG A 453 21.30 -9.73 -23.94
N THR A 454 22.28 -10.46 -24.48
CA THR A 454 22.48 -10.59 -25.94
C THR A 454 21.53 -11.59 -26.58
N ARG A 455 20.87 -12.44 -25.78
CA ARG A 455 19.98 -13.53 -26.24
C ARG A 455 18.55 -13.40 -25.72
N LEU A 456 18.38 -12.73 -24.60
CA LEU A 456 17.09 -12.52 -23.94
C LEU A 456 16.77 -11.03 -23.83
N PRO A 457 15.61 -10.58 -24.35
CA PRO A 457 15.05 -9.30 -23.97
C PRO A 457 14.83 -9.24 -22.46
N ILE A 458 15.15 -8.10 -21.85
CA ILE A 458 15.07 -7.90 -20.40
C ILE A 458 13.84 -7.05 -20.07
N VAL A 459 13.04 -7.53 -19.12
CA VAL A 459 11.93 -6.80 -18.52
C VAL A 459 12.20 -6.65 -17.03
N LEU A 460 12.22 -5.42 -16.53
CA LEU A 460 12.39 -5.14 -15.10
C LEU A 460 11.02 -5.04 -14.43
N LEU A 461 10.75 -5.92 -13.46
CA LEU A 461 9.58 -5.81 -12.60
C LEU A 461 9.93 -4.90 -11.43
N LEU A 462 9.19 -3.80 -11.29
CA LEU A 462 9.33 -2.91 -10.16
C LEU A 462 8.84 -3.61 -8.89
N ASP A 463 9.75 -3.80 -7.95
CA ASP A 463 9.48 -4.38 -6.63
C ASP A 463 10.15 -3.57 -5.50
N VAL A 464 10.57 -2.34 -5.82
CA VAL A 464 11.17 -1.36 -4.92
C VAL A 464 10.56 0.02 -5.17
N PRO A 465 10.60 0.95 -4.20
CA PRO A 465 10.21 2.34 -4.41
C PRO A 465 10.97 3.02 -5.55
N THR A 466 10.34 3.99 -6.22
CA THR A 466 10.94 4.79 -7.31
C THR A 466 12.17 5.57 -6.87
N SER A 467 12.25 5.97 -5.59
CA SER A 467 13.44 6.60 -5.01
C SER A 467 14.69 5.73 -5.07
N ALA A 468 14.56 4.39 -5.18
CA ALA A 468 15.69 3.48 -5.36
C ALA A 468 16.16 3.37 -6.83
N LEU A 469 15.41 3.95 -7.78
CA LEU A 469 15.68 3.88 -9.21
C LEU A 469 16.41 5.13 -9.75
N THR A 470 16.44 6.21 -8.97
CA THR A 470 17.06 7.50 -9.34
C THR A 470 18.55 7.53 -8.98
N GLY A 471 19.34 8.41 -9.62
CA GLY A 471 20.78 8.50 -9.34
C GLY A 471 21.63 9.07 -10.49
N GLU A 472 22.89 8.63 -10.57
CA GLU A 472 23.88 9.03 -11.59
C GLU A 472 23.49 8.57 -13.02
N GLU A 473 24.34 8.85 -14.02
CA GLU A 473 24.09 8.63 -15.47
C GLU A 473 23.67 7.19 -15.86
N ASN A 474 23.86 6.20 -14.98
CA ASN A 474 23.45 4.80 -15.17
C ASN A 474 22.23 4.37 -14.32
N ALA A 475 21.50 5.33 -13.74
CA ALA A 475 20.27 5.05 -13.00
C ALA A 475 19.20 4.43 -13.90
N LEU A 476 18.25 3.71 -13.28
CA LEU A 476 17.11 3.12 -14.00
C LEU A 476 16.11 4.20 -14.45
N LEU A 477 16.07 5.33 -13.76
CA LEU A 477 15.31 6.53 -14.15
C LEU A 477 16.24 7.76 -14.16
N PRO A 478 17.06 7.93 -15.21
CA PRO A 478 17.96 9.06 -15.33
C PRO A 478 17.18 10.28 -15.85
N SER A 479 17.10 11.34 -15.04
CA SER A 479 16.29 12.55 -15.34
C SER A 479 16.73 13.33 -16.59
N ASN A 480 17.86 12.97 -17.22
CA ASN A 480 18.44 13.62 -18.38
C ASN A 480 18.26 12.84 -19.71
N GLN A 481 17.60 11.68 -19.69
CA GLN A 481 17.33 10.88 -20.91
C GLN A 481 15.83 10.81 -21.20
N PRO A 482 15.44 10.83 -22.48
CA PRO A 482 14.05 10.60 -22.86
C PRO A 482 13.56 9.24 -22.36
N ALA A 483 12.38 9.21 -21.78
CA ALA A 483 11.69 8.00 -21.37
C ALA A 483 10.25 8.00 -21.88
N TYR A 484 9.76 6.81 -22.20
CA TYR A 484 8.46 6.62 -22.77
C TYR A 484 7.65 5.65 -21.94
N GLY A 485 6.39 5.98 -21.67
CA GLY A 485 5.46 5.16 -20.91
C GLY A 485 4.27 4.69 -21.74
N VAL A 486 3.66 3.58 -21.33
CA VAL A 486 2.37 3.12 -21.85
C VAL A 486 1.61 2.34 -20.77
N TYR A 487 0.29 2.54 -20.71
CA TYR A 487 -0.60 1.70 -19.92
C TYR A 487 -0.98 0.46 -20.73
N TRP A 488 -0.79 -0.70 -20.12
CA TRP A 488 -1.16 -2.00 -20.69
C TRP A 488 -2.30 -2.62 -19.88
N GLY A 489 -3.48 -2.75 -20.49
CA GLY A 489 -4.64 -3.39 -19.84
C GLY A 489 -4.46 -4.90 -19.75
N LEU A 490 -4.78 -5.48 -18.58
CA LEU A 490 -4.69 -6.92 -18.35
C LEU A 490 -6.09 -7.54 -18.44
N THR A 491 -6.43 -8.06 -19.63
CA THR A 491 -7.78 -8.56 -19.95
C THR A 491 -8.28 -9.58 -18.92
N GLY A 492 -9.51 -9.37 -18.45
CA GLY A 492 -10.17 -10.26 -17.49
C GLY A 492 -9.69 -10.09 -16.04
N THR A 493 -8.94 -9.04 -15.74
CA THR A 493 -8.44 -8.73 -14.40
C THR A 493 -8.65 -7.25 -14.08
N PRO A 494 -8.75 -6.88 -12.79
CA PRO A 494 -8.87 -5.47 -12.36
C PRO A 494 -7.54 -4.71 -12.49
N TYR A 495 -6.46 -5.39 -12.86
CA TYR A 495 -5.11 -4.85 -12.82
C TYR A 495 -4.67 -4.26 -14.17
N ARG A 496 -3.73 -3.33 -14.09
CA ARG A 496 -3.07 -2.68 -15.22
C ARG A 496 -1.56 -2.81 -15.02
N ALA A 497 -0.84 -2.83 -16.12
CA ALA A 497 0.60 -2.65 -16.09
C ALA A 497 0.96 -1.26 -16.61
N PHE A 498 1.82 -0.56 -15.89
CA PHE A 498 2.51 0.62 -16.39
C PHE A 498 3.87 0.16 -16.90
N ILE A 499 4.09 0.28 -18.21
CA ILE A 499 5.33 -0.12 -18.89
C ILE A 499 6.10 1.13 -19.25
N TRP A 500 7.41 1.13 -19.05
CA TRP A 500 8.26 2.22 -19.48
C TRP A 500 9.55 1.76 -20.15
N HIS A 501 10.15 2.65 -20.92
CA HIS A 501 11.44 2.44 -21.57
C HIS A 501 12.22 3.75 -21.57
N VAL A 502 13.47 3.72 -21.12
CA VAL A 502 14.39 4.85 -21.19
C VAL A 502 15.27 4.68 -22.43
N GLU A 503 15.38 5.72 -23.25
CA GLU A 503 16.14 5.68 -24.50
C GLU A 503 17.61 5.30 -24.24
N GLY A 504 18.11 4.32 -25.02
CA GLY A 504 19.48 3.82 -24.89
C GLY A 504 19.66 2.71 -23.85
N GLN A 505 18.65 2.41 -23.03
CA GLN A 505 18.72 1.29 -22.10
C GLN A 505 18.30 -0.03 -22.78
N PRO A 506 18.92 -1.18 -22.43
CA PRO A 506 18.67 -2.46 -23.11
C PRO A 506 17.43 -3.20 -22.58
N HIS A 507 16.57 -2.55 -21.80
CA HIS A 507 15.46 -3.17 -21.09
C HIS A 507 14.22 -2.27 -21.11
N VAL A 508 13.09 -2.87 -20.75
CA VAL A 508 11.85 -2.16 -20.44
C VAL A 508 11.50 -2.41 -18.98
N GLY A 509 10.96 -1.41 -18.30
CA GLY A 509 10.43 -1.56 -16.95
C GLY A 509 8.92 -1.80 -16.95
N MET A 510 8.44 -2.39 -15.85
CA MET A 510 7.06 -2.78 -15.65
C MET A 510 6.68 -2.63 -14.18
N PHE A 511 5.57 -1.95 -13.92
CA PHE A 511 4.87 -1.94 -12.64
C PHE A 511 3.46 -2.52 -12.86
N ILE A 512 2.96 -3.33 -11.93
CA ILE A 512 1.60 -3.91 -12.00
C ILE A 512 0.85 -3.50 -10.74
N GLY A 513 -0.35 -2.95 -10.92
CA GLY A 513 -1.23 -2.55 -9.84
C GLY A 513 -2.64 -2.28 -10.35
N ASP A 514 -3.48 -1.70 -9.51
CA ASP A 514 -4.79 -1.19 -9.92
C ASP A 514 -4.67 0.14 -10.70
N SER A 515 -5.80 0.70 -11.13
CA SER A 515 -5.79 1.97 -11.86
C SER A 515 -5.21 3.12 -11.02
N LEU A 516 -5.51 3.19 -9.73
CA LEU A 516 -4.99 4.26 -8.88
C LEU A 516 -3.47 4.15 -8.71
N SER A 517 -2.93 2.98 -8.40
CA SER A 517 -1.48 2.80 -8.22
C SER A 517 -0.70 3.06 -9.49
N THR A 518 -1.22 2.64 -10.64
CA THR A 518 -0.55 2.91 -11.92
C THR A 518 -0.54 4.40 -12.27
N GLN A 519 -1.56 5.15 -11.85
CA GLN A 519 -1.59 6.61 -11.99
C GLN A 519 -0.64 7.30 -11.01
N LEU A 520 -0.59 6.87 -9.75
CA LEU A 520 0.37 7.40 -8.76
C LEU A 520 1.81 7.11 -9.20
N MET A 521 2.09 5.91 -9.72
CA MET A 521 3.39 5.54 -10.28
C MET A 521 3.75 6.41 -11.48
N TYR A 522 2.78 6.71 -12.35
CA TYR A 522 2.98 7.63 -13.46
C TYR A 522 3.33 9.05 -12.99
N GLY A 523 2.61 9.58 -11.99
CA GLY A 523 2.91 10.89 -11.40
C GLY A 523 4.33 10.95 -10.83
N GLN A 524 4.75 9.93 -10.09
CA GLN A 524 6.14 9.83 -9.60
C GLN A 524 7.18 9.87 -10.72
N PHE A 525 6.88 9.26 -11.89
CA PHE A 525 7.77 9.31 -13.05
C PHE A 525 7.79 10.70 -13.69
N GLU A 526 6.66 11.40 -13.77
CA GLU A 526 6.60 12.79 -14.20
C GLU A 526 7.43 13.70 -13.27
N ASP A 527 7.32 13.52 -11.94
CA ASP A 527 8.09 14.30 -10.96
C ASP A 527 9.60 14.10 -11.12
N ILE A 528 10.04 12.86 -11.33
CA ILE A 528 11.46 12.50 -11.45
C ILE A 528 12.05 12.97 -12.79
N MET A 529 11.32 12.78 -13.89
CA MET A 529 11.85 12.90 -15.25
C MET A 529 11.45 14.21 -15.94
N GLY A 530 10.41 14.88 -15.46
CA GLY A 530 9.86 16.12 -16.01
C GLY A 530 9.55 16.00 -17.51
N ASP A 531 9.98 17.01 -18.28
CA ASP A 531 9.77 17.10 -19.73
C ASP A 531 10.38 15.93 -20.53
N ASN A 532 11.26 15.12 -19.92
CA ASN A 532 11.88 13.98 -20.59
C ASN A 532 10.99 12.74 -20.58
N PHE A 533 9.87 12.73 -19.86
CA PHE A 533 8.95 11.60 -19.84
C PHE A 533 7.72 11.83 -20.72
N SER A 534 7.36 10.84 -21.54
CA SER A 534 6.21 10.95 -22.45
C SER A 534 5.40 9.68 -22.58
N MET A 535 4.07 9.78 -22.53
CA MET A 535 3.15 8.68 -22.87
C MET A 535 2.94 8.50 -24.37
N LYS A 536 3.67 9.23 -25.22
CA LYS A 536 3.47 9.27 -26.67
C LYS A 536 4.80 9.11 -27.40
N GLY A 537 4.73 8.60 -28.63
CA GLY A 537 5.83 8.64 -29.58
C GLY A 537 6.80 7.45 -29.57
N ALA A 538 6.70 6.54 -28.61
CA ALA A 538 7.44 5.27 -28.65
C ALA A 538 6.77 4.21 -29.54
N ASP A 539 7.59 3.46 -30.26
CA ASP A 539 7.20 2.23 -30.95
C ASP A 539 7.43 1.04 -30.03
N TRP A 540 6.35 0.38 -29.62
CA TRP A 540 6.36 -0.77 -28.73
C TRP A 540 6.32 -2.13 -29.46
N SER A 541 6.29 -2.12 -30.79
CA SER A 541 6.07 -3.33 -31.60
C SER A 541 7.13 -4.41 -31.37
N GLU A 542 8.38 -4.02 -31.13
CA GLU A 542 9.48 -4.95 -30.83
C GLU A 542 9.34 -5.62 -29.45
N TRP A 543 8.62 -4.99 -28.52
CA TRP A 543 8.48 -5.45 -27.14
C TRP A 543 7.17 -6.16 -26.85
N GLU A 544 6.13 -5.97 -27.69
CA GLU A 544 4.78 -6.48 -27.45
C GLU A 544 4.74 -7.97 -27.10
N THR A 545 5.46 -8.80 -27.87
CA THR A 545 5.50 -10.26 -27.63
C THR A 545 6.18 -10.61 -26.31
N THR A 546 7.26 -9.90 -25.97
CA THR A 546 8.04 -10.09 -24.74
C THR A 546 7.23 -9.65 -23.52
N ILE A 547 6.66 -8.44 -23.55
CA ILE A 547 5.82 -7.88 -22.49
C ILE A 547 4.64 -8.80 -22.23
N ALA A 548 3.95 -9.24 -23.28
CA ALA A 548 2.80 -10.12 -23.15
C ALA A 548 3.15 -11.48 -22.52
N ALA A 549 4.32 -12.05 -22.84
CA ALA A 549 4.80 -13.29 -22.22
C ALA A 549 5.14 -13.11 -20.73
N VAL A 550 5.83 -12.01 -20.37
CA VAL A 550 6.13 -11.70 -18.97
C VAL A 550 4.86 -11.45 -18.17
N LEU A 551 3.92 -10.67 -18.70
CA LEU A 551 2.62 -10.43 -18.06
C LEU A 551 1.85 -11.74 -17.84
N ARG A 552 1.79 -12.63 -18.84
CA ARG A 552 1.18 -13.95 -18.65
C ARG A 552 1.90 -14.76 -17.58
N SER A 553 3.23 -14.80 -17.59
CA SER A 553 4.00 -15.49 -16.56
C SER A 553 3.73 -14.94 -15.15
N ILE A 554 3.55 -13.63 -14.98
CA ILE A 554 3.23 -13.04 -13.67
C ILE A 554 1.79 -13.36 -13.29
N MET A 555 0.82 -13.01 -14.15
CA MET A 555 -0.60 -13.14 -13.84
C MET A 555 -1.05 -14.58 -13.56
N TYR A 556 -0.43 -15.58 -14.20
CA TYR A 556 -0.81 -16.98 -14.01
C TYR A 556 0.04 -17.73 -13.00
N CYS A 557 1.25 -17.25 -12.68
CA CYS A 557 2.19 -17.99 -11.84
C CYS A 557 2.66 -17.23 -10.59
N GLU A 558 2.32 -15.96 -10.39
CA GLU A 558 2.59 -15.23 -9.13
C GLU A 558 1.33 -15.17 -8.26
N SER A 559 1.51 -15.15 -6.94
CA SER A 559 0.38 -15.03 -6.01
C SER A 559 0.01 -13.58 -5.72
N PHE A 560 0.97 -12.67 -5.81
CA PHE A 560 0.76 -11.23 -5.62
C PHE A 560 1.92 -10.44 -6.23
N VAL A 561 1.72 -9.14 -6.37
CA VAL A 561 2.77 -8.14 -6.66
C VAL A 561 2.73 -7.03 -5.60
N ASP A 562 3.90 -6.54 -5.20
CA ASP A 562 4.07 -5.38 -4.30
C ASP A 562 5.49 -4.77 -4.49
N LEU A 563 5.79 -3.67 -3.79
CA LEU A 563 7.07 -2.96 -3.86
C LEU A 563 7.99 -3.12 -2.63
N ARG A 564 7.77 -4.15 -1.81
CA ARG A 564 8.46 -4.33 -0.51
C ARG A 564 9.67 -5.25 -0.56
N ALA A 565 10.30 -5.42 -1.73
CA ALA A 565 11.37 -6.40 -1.88
C ALA A 565 12.54 -6.14 -0.93
N LEU A 566 12.97 -4.88 -0.77
CA LEU A 566 14.11 -4.53 0.08
C LEU A 566 13.77 -4.45 1.57
N GLU A 567 12.51 -4.26 1.95
CA GLU A 567 12.08 -4.34 3.36
C GLU A 567 12.18 -5.79 3.87
N SER A 568 11.82 -6.77 3.03
CA SER A 568 11.94 -8.20 3.38
C SER A 568 13.39 -8.64 3.65
N LEU A 569 14.39 -7.94 3.09
CA LEU A 569 15.81 -8.21 3.31
C LEU A 569 16.32 -7.73 4.67
N ARG A 570 15.67 -6.72 5.26
CA ARG A 570 16.06 -6.12 6.55
C ARG A 570 15.57 -6.91 7.77
N ARG A 571 14.68 -7.89 7.56
CA ARG A 571 14.09 -8.74 8.62
C ARG A 571 15.04 -9.77 9.25
N ARG A 572 16.33 -9.79 8.89
CA ARG A 572 17.28 -10.84 9.31
C ARG A 572 18.70 -10.30 9.55
N ASP A 573 18.85 -9.43 10.56
CA ASP A 573 20.13 -9.20 11.24
C ASP A 573 20.04 -9.53 12.73
#